data_AF-A0A954ITS8-F1
#
_entry.id   AF-A0A954ITS8-F1
#
_cell.length_a   1.000
_cell.length_b   1.000
_cell.length_c   1.000
_cell.angle_alpha   90.00
_cell.angle_beta   90.00
_cell.angle_gamma   90.00
#
_symmetry.space_group_name_H-M   'P 1'
#
loop_
_entity.id
_entity.type
_entity.pdbx_description
1 polymer ?
#
loop_
_entity_poly.entity_id
_entity_poly.type
_entity_poly.pdbx_seq_one_letter_code
_entity_poly.pdbx_strand_id
1 'polypeptide(L)'
;AMQPLQVFLGQWNTTTRNMGAGSAKWVWDFKTDKSQPALVMSTKDHPYFESVRLTFLTDQQKYQLTAIDKEKQKRTYQGKFTEELHYITGDTGKPEPRFEMMLDEVGNEDARKLVGVKLAQRDRNRMWMEVFRRVGKTTQKQDTVANQREGTSFAVSDTDYGDRECIVSQGLGTTTVTYMGRTFYVCCSGCQAAFNDDPTFWINKAEERKKTEKK
;
A
#
# COMPACT_ATOMS: atom_id res chain seq x y z
N ALA A 1 11.68 -6.62 4.40
CA ALA A 1 11.38 -6.20 3.01
C ALA A 1 9.99 -5.57 2.86
N MET A 2 8.91 -6.12 3.43
CA MET A 2 7.55 -5.61 3.18
C MET A 2 7.14 -4.40 4.05
N GLN A 3 7.84 -4.13 5.17
CA GLN A 3 7.51 -3.06 6.12
C GLN A 3 7.39 -1.65 5.50
N PRO A 4 8.28 -1.19 4.59
CA PRO A 4 8.13 0.12 3.95
C PRO A 4 6.81 0.33 3.21
N LEU A 5 6.20 -0.76 2.71
CA LEU A 5 4.96 -0.73 1.96
C LEU A 5 3.72 -0.62 2.85
N GLN A 6 3.88 -0.61 4.19
CA GLN A 6 2.75 -0.42 5.12
C GLN A 6 2.01 0.90 4.88
N VAL A 7 2.68 1.89 4.29
CA VAL A 7 2.05 3.15 3.90
C VAL A 7 0.95 2.96 2.84
N PHE A 8 0.81 1.80 2.19
CA PHE A 8 -0.32 1.55 1.29
C PHE A 8 -1.59 1.12 2.01
N LEU A 9 -1.53 0.66 3.26
CA LEU A 9 -2.69 0.11 3.95
C LEU A 9 -3.82 1.12 4.10
N GLY A 10 -5.06 0.66 3.95
CA GLY A 10 -6.26 1.47 4.13
C GLY A 10 -7.04 1.67 2.83
N GLN A 11 -8.01 2.57 2.88
CA GLN A 11 -8.88 2.89 1.76
C GLN A 11 -8.37 4.13 1.04
N TRP A 12 -8.45 4.09 -0.29
CA TRP A 12 -7.96 5.11 -1.19
C TRP A 12 -9.04 5.44 -2.20
N ASN A 13 -9.24 6.73 -2.41
CA ASN A 13 -10.03 7.27 -3.51
C ASN A 13 -9.13 7.36 -4.73
N THR A 14 -9.48 6.60 -5.75
CA THR A 14 -8.73 6.49 -6.99
C THR A 14 -9.33 7.45 -8.01
N THR A 15 -8.50 8.24 -8.67
CA THR A 15 -8.90 9.08 -9.81
C THR A 15 -7.95 8.85 -10.97
N THR A 16 -8.50 8.82 -12.17
CA THR A 16 -7.72 8.76 -13.41
C THR A 16 -8.09 9.90 -14.31
N ARG A 17 -7.16 10.28 -15.18
CA ARG A 17 -7.42 11.30 -16.19
C ARG A 17 -8.44 10.82 -17.23
N ASN A 18 -8.42 9.52 -17.55
CA ASN A 18 -9.12 8.98 -18.72
C ASN A 18 -10.29 8.03 -18.39
N MET A 19 -10.37 7.48 -17.18
CA MET A 19 -11.26 6.34 -16.87
C MET A 19 -12.14 6.56 -15.62
N GLY A 20 -12.19 7.78 -15.07
CA GLY A 20 -13.09 8.17 -13.97
C GLY A 20 -12.49 7.99 -12.57
N ALA A 21 -13.40 7.99 -11.58
CA ALA A 21 -13.09 7.83 -10.16
C ALA A 21 -13.55 6.46 -9.63
N GLY A 22 -12.84 5.95 -8.64
CA GLY A 22 -13.13 4.67 -8.00
C GLY A 22 -12.53 4.61 -6.60
N SER A 23 -12.49 3.41 -6.01
CA SER A 23 -11.85 3.19 -4.72
C SER A 23 -10.99 1.94 -4.74
N ALA A 24 -9.93 1.94 -3.92
CA ALA A 24 -9.05 0.81 -3.72
C ALA A 24 -8.79 0.62 -2.24
N LYS A 25 -8.94 -0.61 -1.74
CA LYS A 25 -8.63 -0.95 -0.35
C LYS A 25 -7.45 -1.90 -0.32
N TRP A 26 -6.41 -1.48 0.39
CA TRP A 26 -5.21 -2.27 0.63
C TRP A 26 -5.22 -2.82 2.04
N VAL A 27 -4.95 -4.12 2.15
CA VAL A 27 -4.89 -4.84 3.43
C VAL A 27 -3.69 -5.78 3.45
N TRP A 28 -3.22 -6.08 4.66
CA TRP A 28 -2.30 -7.19 4.85
C TRP A 28 -3.02 -8.53 4.68
N ASP A 29 -2.39 -9.41 3.95
CA ASP A 29 -2.68 -10.84 3.93
C ASP A 29 -1.51 -11.60 4.55
N PHE A 30 -1.71 -11.99 5.81
CA PHE A 30 -0.83 -12.89 6.56
C PHE A 30 -1.39 -14.33 6.62
N LYS A 31 -2.56 -14.58 6.02
CA LYS A 31 -3.31 -15.82 6.20
C LYS A 31 -3.08 -16.81 5.06
N THR A 32 -3.07 -16.33 3.82
CA THR A 32 -2.95 -17.21 2.65
C THR A 32 -1.60 -17.94 2.63
N ASP A 33 -0.53 -17.24 2.99
CA ASP A 33 0.79 -17.83 3.16
C ASP A 33 1.53 -17.08 4.28
N LYS A 34 1.77 -17.76 5.40
CA LYS A 34 2.46 -17.18 6.56
C LYS A 34 3.94 -16.90 6.28
N SER A 35 4.54 -17.65 5.36
CA SER A 35 5.95 -17.48 4.96
C SER A 35 6.14 -16.35 3.95
N GLN A 36 5.05 -15.93 3.29
CA GLN A 36 5.06 -14.92 2.25
C GLN A 36 3.97 -13.86 2.52
N PRO A 37 4.23 -12.91 3.46
CA PRO A 37 3.31 -11.82 3.72
C PRO A 37 3.08 -11.00 2.44
N ALA A 38 1.83 -10.64 2.20
CA ALA A 38 1.45 -9.88 1.00
C ALA A 38 0.54 -8.70 1.34
N LEU A 39 0.66 -7.63 0.56
CA LEU A 39 -0.34 -6.58 0.48
C LEU A 39 -1.32 -6.94 -0.61
N VAL A 40 -2.61 -6.95 -0.27
CA VAL A 40 -3.68 -7.26 -1.20
C VAL A 40 -4.53 -6.02 -1.39
N MET A 41 -4.71 -5.64 -2.65
CA MET A 41 -5.67 -4.62 -3.07
C MET A 41 -6.90 -5.32 -3.63
N SER A 42 -8.08 -4.93 -3.16
CA SER A 42 -9.36 -5.29 -3.77
C SER A 42 -10.11 -4.03 -4.17
N THR A 43 -10.76 -4.06 -5.33
CA THR A 43 -11.44 -2.90 -5.88
C THR A 43 -12.54 -3.33 -6.86
N LYS A 44 -13.65 -2.59 -6.88
CA LYS A 44 -14.73 -2.78 -7.86
C LYS A 44 -14.55 -1.87 -9.07
N ASP A 45 -14.04 -0.66 -8.84
CA ASP A 45 -14.11 0.45 -9.80
C ASP A 45 -12.74 0.94 -10.26
N HIS A 46 -11.66 0.22 -9.94
CA HIS A 46 -10.33 0.63 -10.38
C HIS A 46 -10.16 0.39 -11.89
N PRO A 47 -9.59 1.33 -12.64
CA PRO A 47 -9.52 1.34 -14.11
C PRO A 47 -8.80 0.14 -14.75
N TYR A 48 -7.72 -0.36 -14.13
CA TYR A 48 -6.81 -1.34 -14.75
C TYR A 48 -6.86 -2.74 -14.13
N PHE A 49 -7.27 -2.86 -12.88
CA PHE A 49 -7.11 -4.06 -12.07
C PHE A 49 -8.36 -4.29 -11.23
N GLU A 50 -8.77 -5.54 -11.04
CA GLU A 50 -9.83 -5.94 -10.12
C GLU A 50 -9.25 -6.34 -8.75
N SER A 51 -8.08 -6.96 -8.78
CA SER A 51 -7.33 -7.31 -7.57
C SER A 51 -5.83 -7.30 -7.83
N VAL A 52 -5.07 -7.03 -6.78
CA VAL A 52 -3.60 -7.04 -6.80
C VAL A 52 -3.10 -7.72 -5.54
N ARG A 53 -2.03 -8.50 -5.67
CA ARG A 53 -1.25 -9.09 -4.58
C ARG A 53 0.22 -8.69 -4.77
N LEU A 54 0.75 -7.89 -3.85
CA LEU A 54 2.15 -7.47 -3.82
C LEU A 54 2.88 -8.20 -2.69
N THR A 55 3.98 -8.87 -3.02
CA THR A 55 4.82 -9.58 -2.05
C THR A 55 6.31 -9.43 -2.39
N PHE A 56 7.18 -9.99 -1.56
CA PHE A 56 8.63 -10.01 -1.75
C PHE A 56 9.12 -11.45 -1.93
N LEU A 57 9.88 -11.66 -3.00
CA LEU A 57 10.54 -12.91 -3.34
C LEU A 57 11.95 -12.90 -2.73
N THR A 58 12.15 -13.67 -1.66
CA THR A 58 13.41 -13.69 -0.89
C THR A 58 14.56 -14.34 -1.66
N ASP A 59 14.26 -15.33 -2.49
CA ASP A 59 15.17 -16.03 -3.41
C ASP A 59 15.73 -15.07 -4.48
N GLN A 60 14.89 -14.19 -5.01
CA GLN A 60 15.24 -13.29 -6.11
C GLN A 60 15.59 -11.86 -5.66
N GLN A 61 15.35 -11.53 -4.39
CA GLN A 61 15.49 -10.19 -3.84
C GLN A 61 14.70 -9.15 -4.67
N LYS A 62 13.47 -9.50 -5.05
CA LYS A 62 12.57 -8.68 -5.88
C LYS A 62 11.17 -8.64 -5.29
N TYR A 63 10.46 -7.56 -5.54
CA TYR A 63 9.03 -7.48 -5.30
C TYR A 63 8.29 -8.12 -6.47
N GLN A 64 7.22 -8.86 -6.17
CA GLN A 64 6.33 -9.43 -7.16
C GLN A 64 4.92 -8.91 -6.93
N LEU A 65 4.33 -8.34 -7.99
CA LEU A 65 2.96 -7.90 -8.05
C LEU A 65 2.19 -8.81 -9.00
N THR A 66 1.23 -9.57 -8.47
CA THR A 66 0.30 -10.37 -9.26
C THR A 66 -1.03 -9.64 -9.32
N ALA A 67 -1.58 -9.41 -10.51
CA ALA A 67 -2.83 -8.70 -10.70
C ALA A 67 -3.82 -9.53 -11.54
N ILE A 68 -5.11 -9.29 -11.32
CA ILE A 68 -6.18 -9.67 -12.24
C ILE A 68 -6.64 -8.38 -12.91
N ASP A 69 -6.50 -8.29 -14.23
CA ASP A 69 -6.95 -7.12 -15.00
C ASP A 69 -8.47 -7.16 -15.28
N LYS A 70 -8.99 -6.11 -15.94
CA LYS A 70 -10.43 -6.02 -16.31
C LYS A 70 -10.87 -7.07 -17.33
N GLU A 71 -9.94 -7.68 -18.06
CA GLU A 71 -10.20 -8.80 -18.97
C GLU A 71 -10.11 -10.15 -18.23
N LYS A 72 -10.00 -10.13 -16.89
CA LYS A 72 -9.80 -11.29 -16.01
C LYS A 72 -8.50 -12.06 -16.32
N GLN A 73 -7.54 -11.42 -16.99
CA GLN A 73 -6.24 -12.02 -17.25
C GLN A 73 -5.35 -11.82 -16.03
N LYS A 74 -4.65 -12.91 -15.64
CA LYS A 74 -3.63 -12.87 -14.61
C LYS A 74 -2.36 -12.27 -15.19
N ARG A 75 -1.84 -11.22 -14.55
CA ARG A 75 -0.59 -10.56 -14.90
C ARG A 75 0.39 -10.64 -13.74
N THR A 76 1.67 -10.76 -14.05
CA THR A 76 2.74 -10.82 -13.05
C THR A 76 3.78 -9.77 -13.39
N TYR A 77 4.08 -8.92 -12.43
CA TYR A 77 5.11 -7.90 -12.54
C TYR A 77 6.17 -8.14 -11.47
N GLN A 78 7.43 -7.86 -11.79
CA GLN A 78 8.53 -7.98 -10.85
C GLN A 78 9.44 -6.77 -10.92
N GLY A 79 10.03 -6.40 -9.78
CA GLY A 79 10.93 -5.25 -9.75
C GLY A 79 11.45 -4.91 -8.36
N LYS A 80 11.91 -3.67 -8.22
CA LYS A 80 12.62 -3.18 -7.03
C LYS A 80 12.27 -1.71 -6.77
N PHE A 81 12.67 -1.21 -5.61
CA PHE A 81 12.67 0.23 -5.38
C PHE A 81 13.64 0.90 -6.36
N THR A 82 13.16 1.92 -7.06
CA THR A 82 13.99 2.86 -7.81
C THR A 82 14.40 4.05 -6.93
N GLU A 83 13.60 4.33 -5.90
CA GLU A 83 13.86 5.29 -4.83
C GLU A 83 13.40 4.63 -3.53
N GLU A 84 14.34 4.36 -2.62
CA GLU A 84 14.03 3.69 -1.34
C GLU A 84 13.17 4.58 -0.44
N LEU A 85 12.52 3.96 0.55
CA LEU A 85 11.76 4.71 1.55
C LEU A 85 12.69 5.64 2.32
N HIS A 86 12.45 6.93 2.17
CA HIS A 86 13.04 7.98 2.98
C HIS A 86 11.95 8.97 3.36
N TYR A 87 12.25 9.81 4.34
CA TYR A 87 11.33 10.82 4.82
C TYR A 87 11.82 12.18 4.36
N ILE A 88 10.92 12.93 3.75
CA ILE A 88 11.16 14.32 3.39
C ILE A 88 10.38 15.22 4.33
N THR A 89 11.00 16.28 4.82
CA THR A 89 10.28 17.32 5.54
C THR A 89 9.44 18.09 4.54
N GLY A 90 8.12 17.88 4.58
CA GLY A 90 7.18 18.60 3.72
C GLY A 90 6.96 20.04 4.19
N ASP A 91 6.14 20.80 3.45
CA ASP A 91 5.76 22.18 3.82
C ASP A 91 5.09 22.30 5.20
N THR A 92 4.59 21.17 5.72
CA THR A 92 3.96 21.03 7.04
C THR A 92 4.97 20.90 8.19
N GLY A 93 6.27 20.83 7.89
CA GLY A 93 7.34 20.63 8.87
C GLY A 93 7.44 19.21 9.42
N LYS A 94 6.58 18.27 8.99
CA LYS A 94 6.59 16.87 9.42
C LYS A 94 7.29 15.96 8.40
N PRO A 95 7.93 14.86 8.85
CA PRO A 95 8.53 13.88 7.95
C PRO A 95 7.45 13.09 7.20
N GLU A 96 7.41 13.21 5.89
CA GLU A 96 6.48 12.49 5.02
C GLU A 96 7.20 11.37 4.26
N PRO A 97 6.65 10.14 4.22
CA PRO A 97 7.30 9.02 3.56
C PRO A 97 7.26 9.21 2.03
N ARG A 98 8.39 8.93 1.38
CA ARG A 98 8.53 8.97 -0.07
C ARG A 98 9.29 7.74 -0.55
N PHE A 99 8.80 7.14 -1.63
CA PHE A 99 9.51 6.09 -2.35
C PHE A 99 8.96 5.95 -3.77
N GLU A 100 9.73 5.29 -4.63
CA GLU A 100 9.29 4.85 -5.94
C GLU A 100 9.70 3.39 -6.17
N MET A 101 8.79 2.59 -6.70
CA MET A 101 9.01 1.20 -7.06
C MET A 101 8.58 0.99 -8.49
N MET A 102 9.48 0.47 -9.32
CA MET A 102 9.18 0.08 -10.69
C MET A 102 9.05 -1.44 -10.77
N LEU A 103 7.99 -1.91 -11.44
CA LEU A 103 7.66 -3.31 -11.63
C LEU A 103 7.40 -3.55 -13.12
N ASP A 104 8.22 -4.40 -13.73
CA ASP A 104 8.09 -4.75 -15.15
C ASP A 104 7.33 -6.08 -15.29
N GLU A 105 6.48 -6.20 -16.31
CA GLU A 105 5.72 -7.43 -16.54
C GLU A 105 6.66 -8.57 -16.92
N VAL A 106 6.43 -9.74 -16.34
CA VAL A 106 7.19 -10.97 -16.60
C VAL A 106 6.30 -11.96 -17.34
N GLY A 107 6.82 -12.48 -18.46
CA GLY A 107 6.14 -13.52 -19.24
C GLY A 107 5.12 -13.03 -20.26
N ASN A 108 5.07 -11.72 -20.55
CA ASN A 108 4.27 -11.18 -21.65
C ASN A 108 5.16 -10.69 -22.80
N GLU A 109 5.08 -11.35 -23.95
CA GLU A 109 5.79 -10.94 -25.17
C GLU A 109 4.98 -9.93 -26.03
N ASP A 110 3.69 -9.76 -25.75
CA ASP A 110 2.79 -8.91 -26.53
C ASP A 110 3.07 -7.42 -26.30
N ALA A 111 3.64 -6.79 -27.32
CA ALA A 111 4.03 -5.38 -27.34
C ALA A 111 2.84 -4.39 -27.32
N ARG A 112 1.58 -4.84 -27.34
CA ARG A 112 0.41 -3.95 -27.35
C ARG A 112 -0.26 -3.79 -25.97
N LYS A 113 0.20 -4.51 -24.96
CA LYS A 113 -0.41 -4.56 -23.62
C LYS A 113 0.33 -3.67 -22.60
N LEU A 114 -0.26 -3.51 -21.41
CA LEU A 114 0.43 -2.96 -20.25
C LEU A 114 1.69 -3.81 -19.99
N VAL A 115 2.85 -3.18 -19.83
CA VAL A 115 4.15 -3.85 -19.65
C VAL A 115 4.87 -3.46 -18.37
N GLY A 116 4.33 -2.51 -17.61
CA GLY A 116 4.95 -2.08 -16.36
C GLY A 116 4.02 -1.24 -15.49
N VAL A 117 4.33 -1.23 -14.20
CA VAL A 117 3.63 -0.47 -13.16
C VAL A 117 4.68 0.21 -12.28
N LYS A 118 4.57 1.53 -12.11
CA LYS A 118 5.33 2.26 -11.10
C LYS A 118 4.41 2.65 -9.95
N LEU A 119 4.77 2.27 -8.73
CA LEU A 119 4.11 2.71 -7.51
C LEU A 119 4.98 3.77 -6.85
N ALA A 120 4.44 4.98 -6.68
CA ALA A 120 5.16 6.10 -6.09
C ALA A 120 4.34 6.69 -4.93
N GLN A 121 4.89 6.59 -3.73
CA GLN A 121 4.37 7.33 -2.58
C GLN A 121 4.86 8.78 -2.67
N ARG A 122 3.92 9.71 -2.61
CA ARG A 122 4.14 11.16 -2.63
C ARG A 122 3.72 11.77 -1.30
N ASP A 123 3.99 13.07 -1.20
CA ASP A 123 3.57 13.96 -0.13
C ASP A 123 2.05 13.90 0.13
N ARG A 124 1.64 14.27 1.35
CA ARG A 124 0.24 14.44 1.77
C ARG A 124 -0.64 13.20 1.54
N ASN A 125 -0.09 12.01 1.82
CA ASN A 125 -0.79 10.73 1.70
C ASN A 125 -1.37 10.48 0.29
N ARG A 126 -0.61 10.86 -0.74
CA ARG A 126 -0.95 10.62 -2.13
C ARG A 126 -0.07 9.51 -2.70
N MET A 127 -0.68 8.55 -3.37
CA MET A 127 0.04 7.50 -4.11
C MET A 127 -0.26 7.64 -5.59
N TRP A 128 0.77 7.68 -6.42
CA TRP A 128 0.64 7.56 -7.86
C TRP A 128 0.94 6.14 -8.29
N MET A 129 0.04 5.57 -9.07
CA MET A 129 0.31 4.36 -9.83
C MET A 129 0.38 4.73 -11.31
N GLU A 130 1.58 4.71 -11.87
CA GLU A 130 1.78 4.92 -13.30
C GLU A 130 1.77 3.57 -14.00
N VAL A 131 0.98 3.46 -15.07
CA VAL A 131 0.93 2.27 -15.90
C VAL A 131 1.61 2.55 -17.22
N PHE A 132 2.39 1.58 -17.69
CA PHE A 132 3.22 1.70 -18.89
C PHE A 132 2.77 0.71 -19.94
N ARG A 133 2.83 1.12 -21.20
CA ARG A 133 2.58 0.28 -22.38
C ARG A 133 3.81 0.24 -23.26
N ARG A 134 3.93 -0.83 -24.03
CA ARG A 134 4.94 -0.90 -25.08
C ARG A 134 4.42 -0.24 -26.36
N VAL A 135 5.29 0.52 -27.03
CA VAL A 135 5.05 1.17 -28.31
C VAL A 135 6.25 0.87 -29.20
N GLY A 136 6.14 -0.15 -30.03
CA GLY A 136 7.27 -0.68 -30.79
C GLY A 136 8.37 -1.22 -29.86
N LYS A 137 9.57 -0.63 -29.92
CA LYS A 137 10.71 -1.01 -29.06
C LYS A 137 10.81 -0.20 -27.77
N THR A 138 9.97 0.83 -27.58
CA THR A 138 10.04 1.72 -26.41
C THR A 138 8.87 1.50 -25.46
N THR A 139 9.09 1.82 -24.20
CA THR A 139 8.05 1.85 -23.17
C THR A 139 7.60 3.29 -22.98
N GLN A 140 6.29 3.52 -22.97
CA GLN A 140 5.70 4.84 -22.75
C GLN A 140 4.68 4.78 -21.63
N LYS A 141 4.58 5.87 -20.86
CA LYS A 141 3.55 6.01 -19.84
C LYS A 141 2.18 6.10 -20.51
N GLN A 142 1.30 5.16 -20.17
CA GLN A 142 -0.07 5.14 -20.66
C GLN A 142 -0.96 6.04 -19.81
N ASP A 143 -0.84 5.97 -18.49
CA ASP A 143 -1.71 6.73 -17.58
C ASP A 143 -1.07 6.89 -16.20
N THR A 144 -1.61 7.82 -15.42
CA THR A 144 -1.30 8.01 -14.01
C THR A 144 -2.58 7.92 -13.21
N VAL A 145 -2.67 6.87 -12.40
CA VAL A 145 -3.74 6.64 -11.45
C VAL A 145 -3.37 7.33 -10.14
N ALA A 146 -4.05 8.43 -9.84
CA ALA A 146 -3.87 9.15 -8.58
C ALA A 146 -4.73 8.48 -7.50
N ASN A 147 -4.13 8.18 -6.37
CA ASN A 147 -4.79 7.60 -5.22
C ASN A 147 -4.62 8.54 -4.03
N GLN A 148 -5.73 9.02 -3.49
CA GLN A 148 -5.76 9.83 -2.27
C GLN A 148 -6.30 8.99 -1.12
N ARG A 149 -5.60 8.95 0.01
CA ARG A 149 -6.06 8.21 1.19
C ARG A 149 -7.40 8.77 1.69
N GLU A 150 -8.37 7.89 1.93
CA GLU A 150 -9.64 8.29 2.53
C GLU A 150 -9.43 8.84 3.96
N GLY A 151 -10.15 9.92 4.30
CA GLY A 151 -10.00 10.60 5.59
C GLY A 151 -8.84 11.60 5.65
N THR A 152 -8.08 11.79 4.57
CA THR A 152 -7.14 12.91 4.45
C THR A 152 -7.85 14.10 3.82
N SER A 153 -8.05 15.16 4.60
CA SER A 153 -8.63 16.41 4.10
C SER A 153 -7.58 17.18 3.31
N PHE A 154 -7.96 17.75 2.17
CA PHE A 154 -7.15 18.75 1.45
C PHE A 154 -6.77 19.95 2.33
N ALA A 155 -7.53 20.18 3.41
CA ALA A 155 -7.36 21.32 4.32
C ALA A 155 -6.67 20.98 5.65
N VAL A 156 -6.41 19.71 5.98
CA VAL A 156 -5.69 19.35 7.22
C VAL A 156 -5.02 17.98 7.04
N SER A 157 -3.70 17.90 7.22
CA SER A 157 -3.07 16.65 7.64
C SER A 157 -1.95 16.92 8.64
N ASP A 158 -2.33 17.40 9.82
CA ASP A 158 -1.63 17.08 11.05
C ASP A 158 -2.08 15.69 11.47
N THR A 159 -1.31 14.62 11.20
CA THR A 159 -1.67 13.31 11.74
C THR A 159 -0.47 12.60 12.33
N ASP A 160 -0.23 12.87 13.61
CA ASP A 160 -0.29 11.77 14.55
C ASP A 160 -1.76 11.33 14.58
N TYR A 161 -2.06 10.08 14.25
CA TYR A 161 -3.43 9.55 14.42
C TYR A 161 -3.86 9.51 15.90
N GLY A 162 -2.95 9.90 16.81
CA GLY A 162 -3.16 10.08 18.22
C GLY A 162 -3.76 8.83 18.83
N ASP A 163 -4.87 9.00 19.52
CA ASP A 163 -5.57 7.89 20.16
C ASP A 163 -6.21 6.90 19.18
N ARG A 164 -6.32 7.23 17.89
CA ARG A 164 -6.88 6.37 16.83
C ARG A 164 -5.82 5.69 15.98
N GLU A 165 -4.56 5.66 16.40
CA GLU A 165 -3.52 4.94 15.69
C GLU A 165 -3.74 3.40 15.74
N CYS A 166 -3.52 2.73 14.61
CA CYS A 166 -3.59 1.28 14.53
C CYS A 166 -2.43 0.63 15.29
N ILE A 167 -2.74 -0.20 16.29
CA ILE A 167 -1.72 -0.85 17.14
C ILE A 167 -0.74 -1.76 16.38
N VAL A 168 -1.18 -2.31 15.24
CA VAL A 168 -0.40 -3.24 14.40
C VAL A 168 0.40 -2.49 13.34
N SER A 169 -0.26 -1.61 12.57
CA SER A 169 0.31 -1.01 11.35
C SER A 169 0.67 0.46 11.46
N GLN A 170 0.34 1.12 12.56
CA GLN A 170 0.55 2.57 12.79
C GLN A 170 -0.24 3.48 11.83
N GLY A 171 -1.14 2.93 11.01
CA GLY A 171 -2.06 3.70 10.17
C GLY A 171 -3.29 4.20 10.94
N LEU A 172 -4.21 4.88 10.23
CA LEU A 172 -5.49 5.28 10.81
C LEU A 172 -6.31 4.06 11.22
N GLY A 173 -6.57 3.94 12.52
CA GLY A 173 -7.48 2.97 13.09
C GLY A 173 -8.93 3.34 12.81
N THR A 174 -9.64 2.44 12.14
CA THR A 174 -11.05 2.63 11.73
C THR A 174 -11.98 1.65 12.44
N THR A 175 -11.43 0.62 13.08
CA THR A 175 -12.17 -0.41 13.82
C THR A 175 -11.54 -0.59 15.21
N THR A 176 -12.33 -0.97 16.21
CA THR A 176 -11.86 -1.21 17.58
C THR A 176 -11.73 -2.70 17.87
N VAL A 177 -10.77 -3.04 18.72
CA VAL A 177 -10.57 -4.38 19.31
C VAL A 177 -10.37 -4.23 20.81
N THR A 178 -10.86 -5.18 21.60
CA THR A 178 -10.80 -5.12 23.07
C THR A 178 -9.99 -6.29 23.59
N TYR A 179 -9.05 -6.01 24.50
CA TYR A 179 -8.26 -7.02 25.20
C TYR A 179 -8.03 -6.61 26.64
N MET A 180 -8.31 -7.50 27.59
CA MET A 180 -8.18 -7.24 29.04
C MET A 180 -8.84 -5.93 29.51
N GLY A 181 -10.04 -5.62 28.99
CA GLY A 181 -10.78 -4.41 29.34
C GLY A 181 -10.23 -3.10 28.75
N ARG A 182 -9.15 -3.15 27.96
CA ARG A 182 -8.60 -2.00 27.21
C ARG A 182 -9.04 -2.07 25.75
N THR A 183 -9.43 -0.93 25.19
CA THR A 183 -9.81 -0.80 23.79
C THR A 183 -8.64 -0.27 22.96
N PHE A 184 -8.36 -0.92 21.84
CA PHE A 184 -7.32 -0.57 20.89
C PHE A 184 -7.92 -0.38 19.49
N TYR A 185 -7.22 0.34 18.62
CA TYR A 185 -7.66 0.57 17.26
C TYR A 185 -6.88 -0.28 16.25
N VAL A 186 -7.57 -0.71 15.19
CA VAL A 186 -7.00 -1.43 14.05
C VAL A 186 -7.51 -0.84 12.74
N CYS A 187 -6.67 -0.82 11.70
CA CYS A 187 -7.00 -0.20 10.41
C CYS A 187 -7.75 -1.14 9.45
N CYS A 188 -7.69 -2.46 9.68
CA CYS A 188 -8.32 -3.46 8.83
C CYS A 188 -8.49 -4.81 9.54
N SER A 189 -9.26 -5.71 8.92
CA SER A 189 -9.48 -7.09 9.39
C SER A 189 -8.19 -7.91 9.49
N GLY A 190 -7.18 -7.62 8.66
CA GLY A 190 -5.85 -8.23 8.77
C GLY A 190 -5.15 -7.84 10.07
N CYS A 191 -5.22 -6.56 10.46
CA CYS A 191 -4.67 -6.09 11.74
C CYS A 191 -5.49 -6.61 12.93
N GLN A 192 -6.81 -6.72 12.80
CA GLN A 192 -7.65 -7.34 13.82
C GLN A 192 -7.26 -8.82 14.04
N ALA A 193 -7.06 -9.57 12.96
CA ALA A 193 -6.63 -10.97 13.05
C ALA A 193 -5.24 -11.09 13.69
N ALA A 194 -4.27 -10.25 13.27
CA ALA A 194 -2.93 -10.23 13.84
C ALA A 194 -2.94 -9.86 15.33
N PHE A 195 -3.78 -8.90 15.72
CA PHE A 195 -3.96 -8.53 17.12
C PHE A 195 -4.58 -9.66 17.93
N ASN A 196 -5.60 -10.34 17.40
CA ASN A 196 -6.26 -11.44 18.10
C ASN A 196 -5.37 -12.69 18.25
N ASP A 197 -4.41 -12.89 17.33
CA ASP A 197 -3.48 -14.02 17.34
C ASP A 197 -2.44 -13.88 18.47
N ASP A 198 -1.86 -12.67 18.63
CA ASP A 198 -0.94 -12.36 19.73
C ASP A 198 -1.16 -10.92 20.26
N PRO A 199 -2.17 -10.70 21.12
CA PRO A 199 -2.49 -9.37 21.63
C PRO A 199 -1.35 -8.79 22.46
N THR A 200 -0.69 -9.63 23.26
CA THR A 200 0.40 -9.24 24.16
C THR A 200 1.61 -8.70 23.41
N PHE A 201 2.01 -9.34 22.32
CA PHE A 201 3.12 -8.88 21.48
C PHE A 201 2.87 -7.49 20.93
N TRP A 202 1.69 -7.26 20.35
CA TRP A 202 1.36 -5.96 19.75
C TRP A 202 1.22 -4.84 20.78
N ILE A 203 0.70 -5.14 21.97
CA ILE A 203 0.62 -4.19 23.09
C ILE A 203 2.02 -3.80 23.56
N ASN A 204 2.90 -4.78 23.82
CA ASN A 204 4.28 -4.50 24.25
C ASN A 204 5.02 -3.67 23.21
N LYS A 205 4.91 -4.04 21.92
CA LYS A 205 5.53 -3.31 20.82
C LYS A 205 4.99 -1.88 20.70
N ALA A 206 3.71 -1.65 21.00
CA ALA A 206 3.12 -0.31 20.98
C ALA A 206 3.58 0.53 22.19
N GLU A 207 3.72 -0.07 23.37
CA GLU A 207 4.23 0.61 24.55
C GLU A 207 5.72 0.97 24.42
N GLU A 208 6.53 0.10 23.80
CA GLU A 208 7.93 0.40 23.47
C GLU A 208 8.03 1.63 22.56
N ARG A 209 7.20 1.72 21.52
CA ARG A 209 7.19 2.88 20.60
C ARG A 209 6.83 4.18 21.30
N LYS A 210 5.78 4.17 22.14
CA LYS A 210 5.38 5.35 22.93
C LYS A 210 6.47 5.82 23.90
N LYS A 211 7.36 4.92 24.33
CA LYS A 211 8.51 5.27 25.17
C LYS A 211 9.64 5.89 24.36
N THR A 212 9.86 5.47 23.12
CA THR A 212 10.86 6.07 22.23
C THR A 212 10.44 7.44 21.70
N GLU A 213 9.16 7.70 21.50
CA GLU A 213 8.66 9.01 21.04
C GLU A 213 8.68 10.10 22.11
N LYS A 214 8.67 9.72 23.39
CA LYS A 214 8.71 10.65 24.54
C LYS A 214 10.14 11.03 24.95
N LYS A 215 11.16 10.57 24.25
CA LYS A 215 12.57 10.74 24.60
C LYS A 215 13.29 11.58 23.56
#